data_AF-A0A7J9WDP4-F1
#
_entry.id   AF-A0A7J9WDP4-F1
#
_cell.length_a   1.000
_cell.length_b   1.000
_cell.length_c   1.000
_cell.angle_alpha   90.00
_cell.angle_beta   90.00
_cell.angle_gamma   90.00
#
_symmetry.space_group_name_H-M   'P 1'
#
loop_
_entity.id
_entity.type
_entity.pdbx_description
1 polymer ?
#
loop_
_entity_poly.entity_id
_entity_poly.type
_entity_poly.pdbx_seq_one_letter_code
_entity_poly.pdbx_strand_id
1 'polypeptide(L)'
;MLVSSFLGPRRPNPTKVAAYESGIIPEPETDVRSARFPVKFYLVAMLFIIFDVEAVFLYPWAVSLRSLGWYGFWIMVVFVVLLFESYYYVLRRGGLDWD
;
A
#
# COMPACT_ATOMS: atom_id res chain seq x y z
N MET A 1 0.92 7.82 -23.50
CA MET A 1 1.35 6.53 -24.08
C MET A 1 0.96 6.36 -25.55
N LEU A 2 -0.28 6.67 -25.98
CA LEU A 2 -0.70 6.47 -27.39
C LEU A 2 0.10 7.31 -28.40
N VAL A 3 0.25 8.61 -28.15
CA VAL A 3 0.98 9.53 -29.04
C VAL A 3 2.46 9.17 -29.15
N SER A 4 3.11 8.85 -28.02
CA SER A 4 4.52 8.47 -27.96
C SER A 4 4.79 7.09 -28.60
N SER A 5 3.83 6.17 -28.51
CA SER A 5 3.93 4.87 -29.17
C SER A 5 3.83 5.00 -30.69
N PHE A 6 3.05 5.96 -31.21
CA PHE A 6 2.80 6.11 -32.65
C PHE A 6 3.90 6.93 -33.37
N LEU A 7 4.41 8.00 -32.74
CA LEU A 7 5.45 8.85 -33.34
C LEU A 7 6.89 8.38 -33.01
N GLY A 8 7.06 7.48 -32.04
CA GLY A 8 8.37 7.06 -31.54
C GLY A 8 9.08 6.04 -32.45
N PRO A 9 10.41 6.15 -32.68
CA PRO A 9 11.18 5.15 -33.42
C PRO A 9 11.18 3.80 -32.70
N ARG A 10 10.61 2.78 -33.33
CA ARG A 10 10.59 1.40 -32.80
C ARG A 10 11.78 0.61 -33.33
N ARG A 11 12.85 0.56 -32.54
CA ARG A 11 14.03 -0.29 -32.78
C ARG A 11 14.28 -1.20 -31.57
N PRO A 12 13.55 -2.32 -31.45
CA PRO A 12 13.83 -3.31 -30.42
C PRO A 12 15.15 -4.01 -30.73
N ASN A 13 16.01 -4.14 -29.72
CA ASN A 13 17.27 -4.88 -29.77
C ASN A 13 17.27 -5.80 -28.55
N PRO A 14 17.67 -7.09 -28.65
CA PRO A 14 17.77 -8.00 -27.51
C PRO A 14 18.46 -7.39 -26.27
N THR A 15 19.50 -6.57 -26.46
CA THR A 15 20.17 -5.88 -25.35
C THR A 15 19.34 -4.75 -24.74
N LYS A 16 18.47 -4.10 -25.53
CA LYS A 16 17.60 -2.99 -25.10
C LYS A 16 16.36 -3.48 -24.33
N VAL A 17 15.95 -4.72 -24.57
CA VAL A 17 14.81 -5.35 -23.88
C VAL A 17 15.24 -6.21 -22.70
N ALA A 18 16.54 -6.46 -22.54
CA ALA A 18 17.09 -7.16 -21.39
C ALA A 18 17.00 -6.31 -20.11
N ALA A 19 16.91 -6.97 -18.96
CA ALA A 19 17.00 -6.32 -17.66
C ALA A 19 18.37 -5.64 -17.48
N TYR A 20 18.38 -4.48 -16.85
CA TYR A 20 19.61 -3.74 -16.60
C TYR A 20 20.33 -4.33 -15.37
N GLU A 21 21.53 -4.86 -15.59
CA GLU A 21 22.41 -5.37 -14.53
C GLU A 21 23.85 -4.85 -14.65
N SER A 22 24.03 -3.58 -15.04
CA SER A 22 25.36 -2.94 -15.14
C SER A 22 26.40 -3.73 -15.97
N GLY A 23 25.97 -4.45 -17.00
CA GLY A 23 26.84 -5.22 -17.90
C GLY A 23 26.97 -6.71 -17.57
N ILE A 24 26.31 -7.19 -16.51
CA ILE A 24 26.18 -8.62 -16.20
C ILE A 24 25.01 -9.21 -17.04
N ILE A 25 25.17 -10.44 -17.53
CA ILE A 25 24.08 -11.16 -18.20
C ILE A 25 23.12 -11.62 -17.10
N PRO A 26 21.83 -11.23 -17.14
CA PRO A 26 20.86 -11.68 -16.17
C PRO A 26 20.84 -13.20 -16.13
N GLU A 27 21.27 -13.78 -15.00
CA GLU A 27 21.04 -15.19 -14.77
C GLU A 27 19.52 -15.42 -14.81
N PRO A 28 19.04 -16.52 -15.42
CA PRO A 28 17.62 -16.82 -15.48
C PRO A 28 17.14 -17.06 -14.06
N GLU A 29 16.68 -15.98 -13.43
CA GLU A 29 15.88 -15.92 -12.22
C GLU A 29 16.26 -17.04 -11.26
N THR A 30 17.38 -16.86 -10.57
CA THR A 30 17.74 -17.65 -9.38
C THR A 30 16.64 -17.44 -8.36
N ASP A 31 15.56 -18.19 -8.58
CA ASP A 31 14.30 -18.27 -7.87
C ASP A 31 13.90 -16.94 -7.20
N VAL A 32 13.16 -16.08 -7.90
CA VAL A 32 12.51 -14.89 -7.29
C VAL A 32 11.62 -15.30 -6.10
N ARG A 33 11.22 -16.58 -5.97
CA ARG A 33 10.53 -17.12 -4.79
C ARG A 33 11.48 -17.38 -3.60
N SER A 34 12.78 -17.52 -3.84
CA SER A 34 13.83 -17.68 -2.82
C SER A 34 14.37 -16.35 -2.28
N ALA A 35 14.11 -15.24 -2.99
CA ALA A 35 14.39 -13.91 -2.49
C ALA A 35 13.53 -13.65 -1.24
N ARG A 36 14.17 -13.66 -0.07
CA ARG A 36 13.52 -13.35 1.21
C ARG A 36 13.18 -11.87 1.22
N PHE A 37 12.00 -11.52 0.74
CA PHE A 37 11.48 -10.17 0.87
C PHE A 37 11.31 -9.84 2.37
N PRO A 38 11.76 -8.66 2.82
CA PRO A 38 11.54 -8.23 4.19
C PRO A 38 10.05 -8.26 4.56
N VAL A 39 9.71 -8.87 5.70
CA VAL A 39 8.33 -8.94 6.23
C VAL A 39 7.74 -7.55 6.48
N LYS A 40 8.59 -6.52 6.59
CA LYS A 40 8.21 -5.12 6.75
C LYS A 40 7.19 -4.64 5.69
N PHE A 41 7.33 -5.07 4.44
CA PHE A 41 6.38 -4.72 3.37
C PHE A 41 4.99 -5.29 3.62
N TYR A 42 4.90 -6.49 4.18
CA TYR A 42 3.64 -7.13 4.53
C TYR A 42 2.94 -6.41 5.69
N LEU A 43 3.68 -6.02 6.73
CA LEU A 43 3.12 -5.29 7.88
C LEU A 43 2.49 -3.96 7.44
N VAL A 44 3.20 -3.21 6.58
CA VAL A 44 2.71 -1.94 6.05
C VAL A 44 1.48 -2.15 5.17
N ALA A 45 1.48 -3.15 4.29
CA ALA A 45 0.34 -3.46 3.42
C ALA A 45 -0.90 -3.88 4.23
N MET A 46 -0.72 -4.72 5.26
CA MET A 46 -1.81 -5.13 6.14
C MET A 46 -2.38 -3.94 6.91
N LEU A 47 -1.52 -3.07 7.46
CA LEU A 47 -1.95 -1.86 8.16
C LEU A 47 -2.71 -0.90 7.23
N PHE A 48 -2.24 -0.75 6.00
CA PHE A 48 -2.92 0.05 4.98
C PHE A 48 -4.32 -0.47 4.67
N ILE A 49 -4.49 -1.80 4.51
CA ILE A 49 -5.80 -2.41 4.26
C ILE A 49 -6.76 -2.16 5.42
N ILE A 50 -6.30 -2.32 6.66
CA ILE A 50 -7.13 -2.08 7.84
C ILE A 50 -7.57 -0.61 7.88
N PHE A 51 -6.64 0.33 7.74
CA PHE A 51 -6.95 1.76 7.74
C PHE A 51 -7.88 2.19 6.59
N ASP A 52 -7.72 1.62 5.40
CA ASP A 52 -8.60 1.89 4.25
C ASP A 52 -10.04 1.42 4.53
N VAL A 53 -10.19 0.24 5.14
CA VAL A 53 -11.50 -0.26 5.58
C VAL A 53 -12.13 0.66 6.63
N GLU A 54 -11.34 1.21 7.57
CA GLU A 54 -11.85 2.18 8.54
C GLU A 54 -12.36 3.47 7.86
N ALA A 55 -11.62 3.96 6.86
CA ALA A 55 -12.03 5.13 6.08
C ALA A 55 -13.35 4.87 5.32
N VAL A 56 -13.53 3.66 4.77
CA VAL A 56 -14.80 3.25 4.13
C VAL A 56 -15.98 3.37 5.08
N PHE A 57 -15.83 3.07 6.38
CA PHE A 57 -16.90 3.27 7.37
C PHE A 57 -17.11 4.73 7.77
N LEU A 58 -16.07 5.56 7.72
CA LEU A 58 -16.16 6.98 8.02
C LEU A 58 -16.92 7.76 6.93
N TYR A 59 -16.85 7.35 5.65
CA TYR A 59 -17.51 8.09 4.56
C TYR A 59 -19.04 8.18 4.70
N PRO A 60 -19.81 7.07 4.86
CA PRO A 60 -21.26 7.16 5.00
C PRO A 60 -21.69 7.94 6.24
N TRP A 61 -20.95 7.78 7.35
CA TRP A 61 -21.20 8.55 8.56
C TRP A 61 -20.97 10.06 8.32
N ALA A 62 -19.88 10.43 7.65
CA ALA A 62 -19.58 11.83 7.34
C ALA A 62 -20.68 12.46 6.47
N VAL A 63 -21.21 11.71 5.50
CA VAL A 63 -22.33 12.17 4.65
C VAL A 63 -23.64 12.29 5.43
N SER A 64 -23.88 11.42 6.41
CA SER A 64 -25.12 11.37 7.20
C SER A 64 -25.03 12.07 8.58
N LEU A 65 -23.94 12.79 8.85
CA LEU A 65 -23.68 13.48 10.13
C LEU A 65 -24.88 14.30 10.64
N ARG A 66 -25.57 15.00 9.73
CA ARG A 66 -26.69 15.87 10.09
C ARG A 66 -27.95 15.11 10.54
N SER A 67 -28.19 13.90 10.02
CA SER A 67 -29.34 13.08 10.43
C SER A 67 -29.08 12.27 11.70
N LEU A 68 -27.82 11.91 11.96
CA LEU A 68 -27.42 11.14 13.15
C LEU A 68 -27.29 11.99 14.42
N GLY A 69 -27.00 13.29 14.29
CA GLY A 69 -26.88 14.21 15.42
C GLY A 69 -25.80 13.79 16.44
N TRP A 70 -25.98 14.21 17.71
CA TRP A 70 -25.02 13.95 18.79
C TRP A 70 -24.84 12.47 19.12
N TYR A 71 -25.87 11.66 18.90
CA TYR A 71 -25.80 10.22 19.18
C TYR A 71 -24.82 9.52 18.24
N GLY A 72 -24.96 9.73 16.93
CA GLY A 72 -24.02 9.15 15.97
C GLY A 72 -22.63 9.76 16.02
N PHE A 73 -22.48 10.99 16.53
CA PHE A 73 -21.17 11.55 16.81
C PHE A 73 -20.42 10.73 17.87
N TRP A 74 -21.03 10.48 19.03
CA TRP A 74 -20.39 9.72 20.11
C TRP A 74 -20.10 8.27 19.74
N ILE A 75 -21.00 7.63 18.99
CA ILE A 75 -20.76 6.27 18.47
C ILE A 75 -19.51 6.26 17.58
N MET A 76 -19.37 7.23 16.68
CA MET A 76 -18.22 7.27 15.79
C MET A 76 -16.92 7.60 16.54
N VAL A 77 -16.97 8.46 17.55
CA VAL A 77 -15.82 8.73 18.42
C VAL A 77 -15.34 7.43 19.08
N VAL A 78 -16.26 6.64 19.64
CA VAL A 78 -15.91 5.34 20.25
C VAL A 78 -15.34 4.38 19.21
N PHE A 79 -15.92 4.31 18.02
CA PHE A 79 -15.43 3.49 16.91
C PHE A 79 -13.98 3.84 16.53
N VAL A 80 -13.70 5.13 16.33
CA VAL A 80 -12.36 5.62 15.98
C VAL A 80 -11.36 5.32 17.10
N VAL A 81 -11.72 5.53 18.37
CA VAL A 81 -10.81 5.28 19.49
C VAL A 81 -10.44 3.79 19.61
N LEU A 82 -11.41 2.90 19.44
CA LEU A 82 -11.16 1.44 19.49
C LEU A 82 -10.21 1.00 18.38
N LEU A 83 -10.35 1.54 17.18
CA LEU A 83 -9.47 1.21 16.06
C LEU A 83 -8.09 1.86 16.21
N PHE A 84 -8.06 3.10 16.70
CA PHE A 84 -6.82 3.83 16.97
C PHE A 84 -5.95 3.15 18.04
N GLU A 85 -6.56 2.45 19.00
CA GLU A 85 -5.84 1.62 19.98
C GLU A 85 -5.00 0.54 19.29
N SER A 86 -5.54 -0.12 18.26
CA SER A 86 -4.83 -1.12 17.48
C SER A 86 -3.65 -0.53 16.70
N TYR A 87 -3.83 0.65 16.11
CA TYR A 87 -2.76 1.39 15.43
C TYR A 87 -1.63 1.78 16.41
N TYR A 88 -2.02 2.31 17.57
CA TYR A 88 -1.07 2.70 18.62
C TYR A 88 -0.26 1.50 19.11
N TYR A 89 -0.89 0.34 19.27
CA TYR A 89 -0.20 -0.89 19.65
C TYR A 89 0.87 -1.32 18.64
N VAL A 90 0.57 -1.27 17.35
CA VAL A 90 1.52 -1.59 16.28
C VAL A 90 2.70 -0.62 16.29
N LEU A 91 2.42 0.67 16.47
CA LEU A 91 3.45 1.71 16.55
C LEU A 91 4.38 1.49 17.76
N ARG A 92 3.82 1.12 18.92
CA ARG A 92 4.61 0.82 20.14
C ARG A 92 5.47 -0.43 20.01
N ARG A 93 5.12 -1.35 19.11
CA ARG A 93 5.92 -2.56 18.81
C ARG A 93 6.98 -2.36 17.74
N GLY A 94 7.16 -1.15 17.21
CA GLY A 94 8.15 -0.91 16.15
C GLY A 94 7.77 -1.54 14.81
N GLY A 95 6.48 -1.79 14.57
CA GLY A 95 6.00 -2.41 13.32
C GLY A 95 6.28 -1.58 12.06
N LEU A 96 6.72 -0.33 12.24
CA LEU A 96 7.04 0.64 11.18
C LEU A 96 8.52 1.07 11.18
N ASP A 97 9.41 0.36 11.88
CA ASP A 97 10.83 0.71 11.93
C ASP A 97 11.56 0.26 10.64
N TRP A 98 12.23 1.20 9.98
CA TRP A 98 12.85 1.00 8.66
C TRP A 98 14.37 0.76 8.70
N ASP A 99 14.97 0.72 9.89
CA ASP A 99 16.39 0.39 10.08
C ASP A 99 16.71 -1.11 9.94
#